data_AF-A0A946ZGC3-F1
#
_entry.id   AF-A0A946ZGC3-F1
#
_cell.length_a   1.000
_cell.length_b   1.000
_cell.length_c   1.000
_cell.angle_alpha   90.00
_cell.angle_beta   90.00
_cell.angle_gamma   90.00
#
_symmetry.space_group_name_H-M   'P 1'
#
loop_
_entity.id
_entity.type
_entity.pdbx_description
1 polymer ?
#
loop_
_entity_poly.entity_id
_entity_poly.type
_entity_poly.pdbx_seq_one_letter_code
_entity_poly.pdbx_strand_id
1 'polypeptide(L)'
;MRFTRYYSKLIRTQGVPQLSVDQHARLMNIISLEGRLAELESIKKSLQDSNQHYQYDVRIFRVQLQLKGLTGDQYPKDVLNHMVYLSESSFH
;
A
#
# COMPACT_ATOMS: atom_id res chain seq x y z
N MET A 1 -1.50 4.83 4.81
CA MET A 1 -2.91 4.95 4.35
C MET A 1 -3.09 5.98 3.22
N ARG A 2 -2.06 6.27 2.40
CA ARG A 2 -2.14 7.16 1.23
C ARG A 2 -2.82 6.46 0.05
N PHE A 3 -2.49 5.18 -0.19
CA PHE A 3 -3.10 4.37 -1.24
C PHE A 3 -4.58 4.12 -0.95
N THR A 4 -4.93 3.74 0.28
CA THR A 4 -6.34 3.53 0.68
C THR A 4 -7.19 4.78 0.42
N ARG A 5 -6.70 5.96 0.83
CA ARG A 5 -7.39 7.23 0.64
C ARG A 5 -7.53 7.60 -0.84
N TYR A 6 -6.45 7.43 -1.60
CA TYR A 6 -6.45 7.72 -3.04
C TYR A 6 -7.43 6.81 -3.79
N TYR A 7 -7.36 5.49 -3.57
CA TYR A 7 -8.23 4.53 -4.22
C TYR A 7 -9.70 4.74 -3.87
N SER A 8 -10.00 5.02 -2.59
CA SER A 8 -11.35 5.36 -2.15
C SER A 8 -11.89 6.61 -2.85
N LYS A 9 -11.05 7.64 -3.04
CA LYS A 9 -11.42 8.85 -3.79
C LYS A 9 -11.64 8.52 -5.26
N LEU A 10 -10.73 7.76 -5.87
CA LEU A 10 -10.80 7.34 -7.27
C LEU A 10 -12.13 6.66 -7.56
N ILE A 11 -12.50 5.64 -6.76
CA ILE A 11 -13.77 4.91 -6.91
C ILE A 11 -14.97 5.85 -6.86
N ARG A 12 -14.99 6.78 -5.90
CA ARG A 12 -16.11 7.73 -5.75
C ARG A 12 -16.24 8.68 -6.94
N THR A 13 -15.13 9.02 -7.60
CA THR A 13 -15.11 10.03 -8.66
C THR A 13 -15.16 9.45 -10.08
N GLN A 14 -14.61 8.25 -10.29
CA GLN A 14 -14.33 7.68 -11.60
C GLN A 14 -14.78 6.21 -11.71
N GLY A 15 -15.32 5.63 -10.64
CA GLY A 15 -15.66 4.20 -10.59
C GLY A 15 -14.46 3.30 -10.31
N VAL A 16 -14.71 1.99 -10.33
CA VAL A 16 -13.67 0.98 -10.10
C VAL A 16 -12.80 0.86 -11.35
N PRO A 17 -11.47 1.05 -11.26
CA PRO A 17 -10.59 0.89 -12.41
C PRO A 17 -10.59 -0.57 -12.88
N GLN A 18 -10.53 -0.77 -14.20
CA GLN A 18 -10.36 -2.11 -14.77
C GLN A 18 -8.93 -2.57 -14.52
N LEU A 19 -8.79 -3.50 -13.56
CA LEU A 19 -7.53 -4.13 -13.23
C LEU A 19 -7.59 -5.61 -13.57
N SER A 20 -6.48 -6.15 -14.09
CA SER A 20 -6.30 -7.60 -14.18
C SER A 20 -6.23 -8.19 -12.76
N VAL A 21 -6.42 -9.51 -12.66
CA VAL A 21 -6.40 -10.22 -11.38
C VAL A 21 -5.09 -9.94 -10.62
N ASP A 22 -3.96 -9.94 -11.30
CA ASP A 22 -2.65 -9.69 -10.70
C ASP A 22 -2.51 -8.25 -10.18
N GLN A 23 -2.98 -7.26 -10.94
CA GLN A 23 -2.91 -5.86 -10.49
C GLN A 23 -3.91 -5.59 -9.37
N HIS A 24 -5.06 -6.26 -9.35
CA HIS A 24 -5.99 -6.21 -8.24
C HIS A 24 -5.37 -6.82 -6.97
N ALA A 25 -4.72 -7.98 -7.08
CA ALA A 25 -4.00 -8.60 -5.97
C ALA A 25 -2.88 -7.68 -5.45
N ARG A 26 -2.11 -7.05 -6.35
CA ARG A 26 -1.07 -6.07 -5.99
C ARG A 26 -1.65 -4.88 -5.22
N LEU A 27 -2.77 -4.31 -5.68
CA LEU A 27 -3.45 -3.20 -4.99
C LEU A 27 -3.92 -3.60 -3.59
N MET A 28 -4.53 -4.77 -3.45
CA MET A 28 -4.99 -5.27 -2.14
C MET A 28 -3.83 -5.53 -1.18
N ASN A 29 -2.71 -6.05 -1.68
CA ASN A 29 -1.49 -6.22 -0.90
C ASN A 29 -0.95 -4.87 -0.40
N ILE A 30 -0.94 -3.84 -1.25
CA ILE A 30 -0.53 -2.49 -0.85
C ILE A 30 -1.44 -1.95 0.26
N ILE A 31 -2.76 -2.04 0.09
CA ILE A 31 -3.74 -1.55 1.09
C ILE A 31 -3.58 -2.29 2.43
N SER A 32 -3.40 -3.61 2.40
CA SER A 32 -3.18 -4.44 3.59
C SER A 32 -1.88 -4.04 4.32
N LEU A 33 -0.79 -3.87 3.60
CA LEU A 33 0.48 -3.42 4.16
C LEU A 33 0.41 -1.99 4.72
N GLU A 34 -0.32 -1.08 4.07
CA GLU A 34 -0.56 0.26 4.62
C GLU A 34 -1.32 0.22 5.96
N GLY A 35 -2.32 -0.66 6.08
CA GLY A 35 -3.08 -0.85 7.32
C GLY A 35 -2.18 -1.38 8.43
N ARG A 36 -1.39 -2.40 8.13
CA ARG A 36 -0.44 -2.99 9.08
C ARG A 36 0.65 -2.01 9.51
N LEU A 37 1.14 -1.17 8.59
CA LEU A 37 2.09 -0.11 8.93
C LEU A 37 1.50 0.87 9.94
N ALA A 38 0.27 1.35 9.67
CA ALA A 38 -0.42 2.28 10.57
C ALA A 38 -0.69 1.67 11.95
N GLU A 39 -1.05 0.38 12.01
CA GLU A 39 -1.21 -0.36 13.26
C GLU A 39 0.11 -0.42 14.05
N LEU A 40 1.21 -0.86 13.41
CA LEU A 40 2.52 -0.97 14.05
C LEU A 40 3.03 0.38 14.58
N GLU A 41 2.87 1.45 13.79
CA GLU A 41 3.21 2.81 14.21
C GLU A 41 2.37 3.26 15.41
N SER A 42 1.07 2.98 15.40
CA SER A 42 0.16 3.29 16.51
C SER A 42 0.54 2.54 17.78
N ILE A 43 0.84 1.24 17.67
CA ILE A 43 1.29 0.43 18.80
C ILE A 43 2.58 1.01 19.35
N LYS A 44 3.60 1.21 18.50
CA LYS A 44 4.90 1.76 18.92
C LYS A 44 4.73 3.09 19.68
N LYS A 45 3.88 3.98 19.18
CA LYS A 45 3.61 5.28 19.80
C LYS A 45 2.99 5.16 21.21
N SER A 46 2.25 4.10 21.48
CA SER A 46 1.63 3.85 22.79
C SER A 46 2.57 3.22 23.82
N LEU A 47 3.75 2.73 23.42
CA LEU A 47 4.69 2.06 24.31
C LEU A 47 5.55 3.07 25.07
N GLN A 48 5.72 2.83 26.36
CA GLN A 48 6.61 3.63 27.22
C GLN A 48 8.04 3.06 27.29
N ASP A 49 8.23 1.78 26.99
CA ASP A 49 9.51 1.07 27.08
C ASP A 49 10.30 1.12 25.76
N SER A 50 11.54 1.64 25.83
CA SER A 50 12.45 1.81 24.70
C SER A 50 12.93 0.48 24.08
N ASN A 51 13.02 -0.60 24.84
CA ASN A 51 13.42 -1.90 24.28
C ASN A 51 12.34 -2.48 23.37
N GLN A 52 11.07 -2.21 23.67
CA GLN A 52 9.97 -2.64 22.84
C GLN A 52 9.91 -1.83 21.54
N HIS A 53 10.31 -0.55 21.57
CA HIS A 53 10.36 0.31 20.37
C HIS A 53 11.23 -0.27 19.27
N TYR A 54 12.41 -0.80 19.60
CA TYR A 54 13.32 -1.38 18.62
C TYR A 54 12.70 -2.56 17.83
N GLN A 55 11.92 -3.42 18.51
CA GLN A 55 11.26 -4.54 17.82
C GLN A 55 10.22 -4.05 16.81
N TYR A 56 9.49 -2.98 17.12
CA TYR A 56 8.53 -2.37 16.20
C TYR A 56 9.24 -1.64 15.07
N ASP A 57 10.38 -1.00 15.30
CA ASP A 57 11.18 -0.38 14.23
C ASP A 57 11.60 -1.37 13.16
N VAL A 58 12.11 -2.54 13.58
CA VAL A 58 12.48 -3.61 12.63
C VAL A 58 11.26 -4.09 11.84
N ARG A 59 10.09 -4.21 12.47
CA ARG A 59 8.86 -4.65 11.80
C ARG A 59 8.33 -3.58 10.83
N ILE A 60 8.31 -2.32 11.25
CA ILE A 60 7.92 -1.16 10.44
C ILE A 60 8.81 -1.09 9.20
N PHE A 61 10.12 -1.20 9.38
CA PHE A 61 11.08 -1.17 8.27
C PHE A 61 10.82 -2.30 7.25
N ARG A 62 10.54 -3.52 7.71
CA ARG A 62 10.20 -4.65 6.80
C ARG A 62 8.93 -4.38 5.99
N VAL A 63 7.88 -3.84 6.63
CA VAL A 63 6.63 -3.48 5.93
C VAL A 63 6.88 -2.35 4.93
N GLN A 64 7.69 -1.36 5.28
CA GLN A 64 8.08 -0.28 4.37
C GLN A 64 8.86 -0.81 3.15
N LEU A 65 9.78 -1.76 3.33
CA LEU A 65 10.49 -2.40 2.22
C LEU A 65 9.53 -3.17 1.30
N GLN A 66 8.57 -3.89 1.86
CA GLN A 66 7.55 -4.58 1.05
C GLN A 66 6.67 -3.60 0.27
N LEU A 67 6.22 -2.53 0.93
CA LEU A 67 5.49 -1.45 0.25
C LEU A 67 6.32 -0.87 -0.88
N LYS A 68 7.59 -0.53 -0.63
CA LYS A 68 8.50 -0.01 -1.65
C LYS A 68 8.68 -0.97 -2.81
N GLY A 69 8.77 -2.27 -2.56
CA GLY A 69 8.82 -3.29 -3.62
C GLY A 69 7.57 -3.30 -4.50
N LEU A 70 6.40 -3.07 -3.92
CA LEU A 70 5.13 -3.04 -4.66
C LEU A 70 4.84 -1.68 -5.31
N THR A 71 5.41 -0.57 -4.82
CA THR A 71 5.08 0.78 -5.29
C THR A 71 6.23 1.46 -6.03
N GLY A 72 7.45 0.95 -5.95
CA GLY A 72 8.63 1.63 -6.47
C GLY A 72 8.88 2.99 -5.80
N ASP A 73 8.37 3.20 -4.58
CA ASP A 73 8.38 4.52 -3.89
C ASP A 73 7.57 5.62 -4.62
N GLN A 74 6.71 5.24 -5.58
CA GLN A 74 5.92 6.17 -6.36
C GLN A 74 4.63 6.60 -5.63
N TYR A 75 4.03 7.70 -6.10
CA TYR A 75 2.76 8.17 -5.58
C TYR A 75 1.60 7.26 -6.00
N PRO A 76 0.50 7.18 -5.22
CA PRO A 76 -0.65 6.32 -5.54
C PRO A 76 -1.21 6.53 -6.94
N LYS A 77 -1.27 7.78 -7.42
CA LYS A 77 -1.73 8.11 -8.77
C LYS A 77 -0.90 7.37 -9.83
N ASP A 78 0.42 7.44 -9.71
CA ASP A 78 1.33 6.89 -10.72
C ASP A 78 1.29 5.36 -10.71
N VAL A 79 1.26 4.76 -9.52
CA VAL A 79 1.15 3.31 -9.37
C VAL A 79 -0.17 2.78 -9.93
N LEU A 80 -1.30 3.41 -9.60
CA LEU A 80 -2.62 2.95 -10.09
C LEU A 80 -2.76 3.16 -11.60
N ASN A 81 -2.27 4.26 -12.14
CA ASN A 81 -2.27 4.48 -13.60
C ASN A 81 -1.43 3.41 -14.31
N HIS A 82 -0.26 3.07 -13.75
CA HIS A 82 0.58 2.02 -14.31
C HIS A 82 -0.08 0.64 -14.20
N MET A 83 -0.79 0.35 -13.10
CA MET A 83 -1.58 -0.89 -12.95
C MET A 83 -2.66 -1.02 -14.02
N VAL A 84 -3.38 0.07 -14.35
CA VAL A 84 -4.39 0.08 -15.42
C VAL A 84 -3.72 -0.22 -16.77
N TYR A 85 -2.63 0.49 -17.09
CA TYR A 85 -1.87 0.27 -18.33
C TYR A 85 -1.41 -1.20 -18.50
N LEU A 86 -0.87 -1.81 -17.44
CA LEU A 86 -0.45 -3.21 -17.45
C LEU A 86 -1.63 -4.17 -17.60
N SER A 87 -2.79 -3.80 -17.07
CA SER A 87 -4.01 -4.60 -17.18
C SER A 87 -4.51 -4.63 -18.61
N GLU A 88 -4.51 -3.50 -19.31
CA GLU A 88 -4.88 -3.38 -20.72
C GLU A 88 -3.91 -4.15 -21.63
N SER A 89 -2.61 -4.08 -21.35
CA SER A 89 -1.56 -4.75 -22.12
C SER A 89 -1.56 -6.28 -21.98
N SER A 90 -2.26 -6.84 -20.98
CA SER A 90 -2.35 -8.29 -20.75
C SER A 90 -3.43 -8.97 -21.61
N PHE A 91 -4.19 -8.20 -22.40
CA PHE A 91 -5.27 -8.69 -23.28
C PHE A 91 -4.86 -8.78 -24.78
N HIS A 92 -3.56 -8.68 -25.08
CA HIS A 92 -2.96 -8.89 -26.40
C HIS A 92 -1.90 -9.98 -26.35
#